data_AF-A0AAV6J362-F1
#
_entry.id   AF-A0AAV6J362-F1
#
_cell.length_a   1.000
_cell.length_b   1.000
_cell.length_c   1.000
_cell.angle_alpha   90.00
_cell.angle_beta   90.00
_cell.angle_gamma   90.00
#
_symmetry.space_group_name_H-M   'P 1'
#
loop_
_entity.id
_entity.type
_entity.pdbx_description
1 polymer ?
#
loop_
_entity_poly.entity_id
_entity_poly.type
_entity_poly.pdbx_seq_one_letter_code
_entity_poly.pdbx_strand_id
1 'polypeptide(L)'
;MAKFNVVQKRRRAAIADRNRATKGEPFTGKLKIKPQPHSISGKRKRKIFKKWRRDQKEAVEKGLVTMQDVEMAVAQGKSKQKSLKTAMETPVDSMID
;
A
#
# COMPACT_ATOMS: atom_id res chain seq x y z
N MET A 1 35.08 30.22 -6.64
CA MET A 1 33.92 29.29 -6.62
C MET A 1 34.29 27.79 -6.49
N ALA A 2 35.46 27.33 -6.97
CA ALA A 2 35.84 25.91 -6.92
C ALA A 2 36.01 25.34 -5.49
N LYS A 3 36.65 26.08 -4.58
CA LYS A 3 36.96 25.60 -3.21
C LYS A 3 35.69 25.30 -2.38
N PHE A 4 34.68 26.16 -2.46
CA PHE A 4 33.41 25.95 -1.75
C PHE A 4 32.68 24.69 -2.25
N ASN A 5 32.65 24.48 -3.57
CA ASN A 5 32.03 23.29 -4.15
C ASN A 5 32.74 22.00 -3.73
N VAL A 6 34.07 22.01 -3.63
CA VAL A 6 34.85 20.88 -3.10
C VAL A 6 34.47 20.58 -1.65
N VAL A 7 34.39 21.61 -0.81
CA VAL A 7 33.97 21.46 0.60
C VAL A 7 32.53 20.93 0.72
N GLN A 8 31.60 21.48 -0.07
CA GLN A 8 30.20 21.03 -0.07
C GLN A 8 30.05 19.59 -0.56
N LYS A 9 30.80 19.18 -1.60
CA LYS A 9 30.82 17.78 -2.08
C LYS A 9 31.28 16.84 -0.97
N ARG A 10 32.37 17.17 -0.27
CA ARG A 10 32.87 16.39 0.88
C ARG A 10 31.83 16.31 2.00
N ARG A 11 31.20 17.43 2.33
CA ARG A 11 30.13 17.48 3.34
C ARG A 11 28.93 16.59 2.96
N ARG A 12 28.48 16.63 1.70
CA ARG A 12 27.37 15.79 1.21
C ARG A 12 27.73 14.30 1.27
N ALA A 13 28.96 13.93 0.92
CA ALA A 13 29.44 12.55 1.04
C ALA A 13 29.42 12.07 2.49
N ALA A 14 30.01 12.83 3.42
CA ALA A 14 30.03 12.48 4.83
C ALA A 14 28.63 12.33 5.45
N ILE A 15 27.67 13.18 5.04
CA ILE A 15 26.28 13.05 5.46
C ILE A 15 25.64 11.77 4.90
N ALA A 16 25.89 11.44 3.63
CA ALA A 16 25.38 10.22 3.02
C ALA A 16 25.91 8.96 3.73
N ASP A 17 27.21 8.94 4.07
CA ASP A 17 27.82 7.81 4.76
C ASP A 17 27.30 7.65 6.18
N ARG A 18 27.11 8.76 6.91
CA ARG A 18 26.45 8.73 8.23
C ARG A 18 25.02 8.19 8.14
N ASN A 19 24.27 8.59 7.11
CA ASN A 19 22.92 8.09 6.90
C ASN A 19 22.91 6.60 6.57
N ARG A 20 23.86 6.10 5.77
CA ARG A 20 24.01 4.66 5.48
C ARG A 20 24.37 3.86 6.73
N ALA A 21 25.29 4.37 7.57
CA ALA A 21 25.67 3.71 8.80
C ALA A 21 24.51 3.59 9.82
N THR A 22 23.66 4.62 9.89
CA THR A 22 22.59 4.69 10.91
C THR A 22 21.24 4.13 10.44
N LYS A 23 20.91 4.30 9.15
CA LYS A 23 19.59 3.98 8.58
C LYS A 23 19.66 2.98 7.42
N GLY A 24 20.88 2.59 7.03
CA GLY A 24 21.09 1.59 5.99
C GLY A 24 20.64 0.21 6.45
N GLU A 25 20.40 -0.65 5.48
CA GLU A 25 20.10 -2.05 5.72
C GLU A 25 21.38 -2.77 6.20
N PRO A 26 21.32 -3.68 7.20
CA PRO A 26 22.52 -4.17 7.88
C PRO A 26 23.51 -4.92 6.99
N PHE A 27 23.00 -5.64 5.97
CA PHE A 27 23.85 -6.46 5.09
C PHE A 27 24.41 -5.66 3.91
N THR A 28 23.63 -4.75 3.33
CA THR A 28 24.03 -3.99 2.13
C THR A 28 24.51 -2.56 2.40
N GLY A 29 24.23 -2.01 3.58
CA GLY A 29 24.50 -0.61 3.94
C GLY A 29 23.72 0.41 3.10
N LYS A 30 22.80 -0.03 2.24
CA LYS A 30 22.03 0.85 1.36
C LYS A 30 20.81 1.40 2.09
N LEU A 31 20.49 2.67 1.81
CA LEU A 31 19.24 3.28 2.28
C LEU A 31 18.05 2.69 1.52
N LYS A 32 16.98 2.31 2.24
CA LYS A 32 15.73 1.84 1.63
C LYS A 32 15.05 2.99 0.88
N ILE A 33 14.86 2.83 -0.44
CA ILE A 33 14.08 3.77 -1.25
C ILE A 33 12.60 3.50 -0.98
N LYS A 34 11.92 4.42 -0.28
CA LYS A 34 10.47 4.35 -0.13
C LYS A 34 9.84 4.87 -1.43
N PRO A 35 9.05 4.06 -2.16
CA PRO A 35 8.32 4.57 -3.30
C PRO A 35 7.37 5.65 -2.81
N GLN A 36 7.44 6.84 -3.41
CA GLN A 36 6.51 7.90 -3.06
C GLN A 36 5.12 7.50 -3.55
N PRO A 37 4.06 7.73 -2.75
CA PRO A 37 2.71 7.51 -3.20
C PRO A 37 2.39 8.55 -4.29
N HIS A 38 2.57 8.15 -5.55
CA HIS A 38 2.20 9.00 -6.68
C HIS A 38 0.69 9.10 -6.75
N SER A 39 0.17 10.33 -6.75
CA SER A 39 -1.25 10.55 -6.94
C SER A 39 -1.66 10.13 -8.37
N ILE A 40 -2.60 9.19 -8.46
CA ILE A 40 -3.13 8.74 -9.74
C ILE A 40 -4.16 9.77 -10.22
N SER A 41 -3.93 10.39 -11.37
CA SER A 41 -4.90 11.28 -12.03
C SER A 41 -6.26 10.61 -12.21
N GLY A 42 -7.36 11.38 -12.10
CA GLY A 42 -8.72 10.87 -12.29
C GLY A 42 -8.94 10.14 -13.63
N LYS A 43 -8.30 10.62 -14.70
CA LYS A 43 -8.32 9.94 -16.01
C LYS A 43 -7.69 8.54 -15.94
N ARG A 44 -6.56 8.41 -15.23
CA ARG A 44 -5.86 7.13 -15.05
C ARG A 44 -6.66 6.20 -14.14
N LYS A 45 -7.27 6.70 -13.06
CA LYS A 45 -8.24 5.93 -12.24
C LYS A 45 -9.38 5.38 -13.11
N ARG A 46 -10.02 6.24 -13.92
CA ARG A 46 -11.10 5.82 -14.84
C ARG A 46 -10.65 4.76 -15.85
N LYS A 47 -9.42 4.87 -16.39
CA LYS A 47 -8.86 3.86 -17.29
C LYS A 47 -8.62 2.52 -16.58
N ILE A 48 -8.05 2.55 -15.37
CA ILE A 48 -7.83 1.34 -14.55
C ILE A 48 -9.16 0.66 -14.25
N PHE A 49 -10.18 1.40 -13.79
CA PHE A 49 -11.51 0.84 -13.55
C PHE A 49 -12.18 0.28 -14.82
N LYS A 50 -11.99 0.92 -15.97
CA LYS A 50 -12.49 0.38 -17.24
C LYS A 50 -11.75 -0.90 -17.65
N LYS A 51 -10.43 -0.96 -17.48
CA LYS A 51 -9.65 -2.17 -17.74
C LYS A 51 -10.11 -3.30 -16.81
N TRP A 52 -10.19 -3.03 -15.51
CA TRP A 52 -10.63 -4.00 -14.51
C TRP A 52 -12.01 -4.59 -14.81
N ARG A 53 -12.99 -3.75 -15.21
CA ARG A 53 -14.31 -4.25 -15.62
C ARG A 53 -14.27 -5.14 -16.87
N ARG A 54 -13.38 -4.85 -17.82
CA ARG A 54 -13.20 -5.71 -19.01
C ARG A 54 -12.57 -7.04 -18.63
N ASP A 55 -11.50 -6.99 -17.82
CA ASP A 55 -10.81 -8.19 -17.33
C ASP A 55 -11.77 -9.09 -16.54
N GLN A 56 -12.67 -8.51 -15.72
CA GLN A 56 -13.71 -9.27 -15.01
C GLN A 56 -14.71 -9.93 -15.96
N LYS A 57 -15.16 -9.20 -16.99
CA LYS A 57 -16.09 -9.77 -17.99
C LYS A 57 -15.45 -10.93 -18.75
N GLU A 58 -14.19 -10.76 -19.14
CA GLU A 58 -13.40 -11.80 -19.82
C GLU A 58 -13.16 -13.01 -18.92
N ALA A 59 -12.93 -12.80 -17.62
CA ALA A 59 -12.77 -13.90 -16.66
C ALA A 59 -14.07 -14.73 -16.51
N VAL A 60 -15.24 -14.08 -16.54
CA VAL A 60 -16.54 -14.79 -16.54
C VAL A 60 -16.74 -15.56 -17.85
N GLU A 61 -16.46 -14.94 -18.99
CA GLU A 61 -16.61 -15.56 -20.32
C GLU A 61 -15.67 -16.77 -20.51
N LYS A 62 -14.46 -16.70 -19.96
CA LYS A 62 -13.50 -17.80 -19.95
C LYS A 62 -13.81 -18.87 -18.89
N GLY A 63 -14.86 -18.71 -18.10
CA GLY A 63 -15.22 -19.63 -17.01
C GLY A 63 -14.24 -19.62 -15.83
N LEU A 64 -13.34 -18.63 -15.76
CA LEU A 64 -12.36 -18.49 -14.68
C LEU A 64 -12.98 -17.97 -13.38
N VAL A 65 -14.17 -17.37 -13.47
CA VAL A 65 -15.03 -16.98 -12.35
C VAL A 65 -16.39 -17.62 -12.57
N THR A 66 -16.76 -18.55 -11.70
CA THR A 66 -18.07 -19.21 -11.71
C THR A 66 -19.04 -18.50 -10.76
N MET A 67 -20.33 -18.73 -10.94
CA MET A 67 -21.36 -18.22 -10.01
C MET A 67 -21.08 -18.64 -8.55
N GLN A 68 -20.56 -19.84 -8.35
CA GLN A 68 -20.18 -20.35 -7.02
C GLN A 68 -19.05 -19.53 -6.37
N ASP A 69 -18.05 -19.09 -7.15
CA ASP A 69 -16.98 -18.23 -6.65
C ASP A 69 -17.51 -16.88 -6.17
N VAL A 70 -18.50 -16.34 -6.90
CA VAL A 70 -19.18 -15.09 -6.54
C VAL A 70 -19.97 -15.27 -5.25
N GLU A 71 -20.74 -16.35 -5.13
CA GLU A 71 -21.51 -16.67 -3.91
C GLU A 71 -20.60 -16.84 -2.69
N MET A 72 -19.48 -17.56 -2.86
CA MET A 72 -18.50 -17.78 -1.80
C MET A 72 -17.84 -16.47 -1.37
N ALA A 73 -17.47 -15.60 -2.32
CA ALA A 73 -16.90 -14.28 -2.02
C ALA A 73 -17.90 -13.38 -1.28
N VAL A 74 -19.19 -13.40 -1.67
CA VAL A 74 -20.25 -12.63 -1.01
C VAL A 74 -20.51 -13.15 0.41
N ALA A 75 -20.52 -14.47 0.61
CA ALA A 75 -20.70 -15.08 1.94
C ALA A 75 -19.54 -14.72 2.88
N GLN A 76 -18.30 -14.80 2.40
CA GLN A 76 -17.11 -14.41 3.16
C GLN A 76 -17.04 -12.88 3.42
N GLY A 77 -17.52 -12.06 2.47
CA GLY A 77 -17.60 -10.62 2.65
C GLY A 77 -18.59 -10.22 3.74
N LYS A 78 -19.76 -10.87 3.78
CA LYS A 78 -20.79 -10.66 4.81
C LYS A 78 -20.32 -11.12 6.19
N SER A 79 -19.60 -12.25 6.29
CA SER A 79 -19.07 -12.72 7.58
C SER A 79 -18.00 -11.78 8.16
N LYS A 80 -17.10 -11.24 7.33
CA LYS A 80 -16.12 -10.22 7.74
C LYS A 80 -16.76 -8.89 8.14
N GLN A 81 -17.81 -8.44 7.44
CA GLN A 81 -18.54 -7.23 7.86
C GLN A 81 -19.29 -7.43 9.18
N LYS A 82 -19.82 -8.62 9.44
CA LYS A 82 -20.51 -8.95 10.69
C LYS A 82 -19.52 -8.95 11.87
N SER A 83 -18.36 -9.57 11.73
CA SER A 83 -17.34 -9.59 12.79
C SER A 83 -16.79 -8.19 13.11
N LEU A 84 -16.64 -7.32 12.10
CA LEU A 84 -16.17 -5.94 12.30
C LEU A 84 -17.23 -5.05 12.99
N LYS A 85 -18.53 -5.27 12.73
CA LYS A 85 -19.60 -4.55 13.41
C LYS A 85 -19.73 -4.97 14.87
N THR A 86 -19.73 -6.27 15.15
CA THR A 86 -19.83 -6.79 16.53
C THR A 86 -18.65 -6.37 17.41
N ALA A 87 -17.45 -6.20 16.84
CA ALA A 87 -16.28 -5.72 17.56
C ALA A 87 -16.33 -4.22 17.94
N MET A 88 -17.22 -3.42 17.32
CA MET A 88 -17.38 -1.99 17.63
C MET A 88 -18.61 -1.68 18.49
N GLU A 89 -19.45 -2.69 18.75
CA GLU A 89 -20.76 -2.54 19.42
C GLU A 89 -20.75 -2.99 20.89
N THR A 90 -19.58 -3.24 21.51
CA THR A 90 -19.52 -3.47 22.96
C THR A 90 -19.94 -2.18 23.69
N PRO A 91 -21.09 -2.16 24.39
CA PRO A 91 -21.54 -0.97 25.09
C PRO A 91 -20.65 -0.74 26.30
N VAL A 92 -20.09 0.46 26.38
CA VAL A 92 -19.27 0.94 27.52
C VAL A 92 -20.12 1.08 28.80
N ASP A 93 -21.44 0.91 28.71
CA ASP A 93 -22.42 1.02 29.81
C ASP A 93 -22.45 -0.17 30.79
N SER A 94 -21.46 -1.07 30.76
CA SER A 94 -21.32 -2.16 31.74
C SER A 94 -20.14 -1.99 32.71
N MET A 95 -19.53 -0.80 32.78
CA MET A 95 -18.37 -0.50 33.64
C MET A 95 -18.56 0.74 34.50
N ILE A 96 -19.76 0.96 35.05
CA ILE A 96 -19.98 1.89 36.16
C ILE A 96 -20.88 1.18 37.19
N ASP A 97 -20.24 0.46 38.12
CA ASP A 97 -20.77 0.12 39.45
C ASP A 97 -19.78 0.66 40.48
#